data_AF-A0A7W9NM97-F1
#
_entry.id   AF-A0A7W9NM97-F1
#
_cell.length_a   1.000
_cell.length_b   1.000
_cell.length_c   1.000
_cell.angle_alpha   90.00
_cell.angle_beta   90.00
_cell.angle_gamma   90.00
#
_symmetry.space_group_name_H-M   'P 1'
#
loop_
_entity.id
_entity.type
_entity.pdbx_description
1 polymer ?
#
loop_
_entity_poly.entity_id
_entity_poly.type
_entity_poly.pdbx_seq_one_letter_code
_entity_poly.pdbx_strand_id
1 'polypeptide(L)' 'MSDGDVITYNEDGVWKTRVEGNSRASRISADRGDAVAFGRRVARERGVRHIVLDPAKPNPDSDS' A
#
# COMPACT_ATOMS: atom_id res chain seq x y z
N MET A 1 8.11 5.76 -6.89
CA MET A 1 7.60 4.37 -6.75
C MET A 1 7.99 3.63 -8.02
N SER A 2 8.38 2.36 -7.91
CA SER A 2 8.76 1.55 -9.08
C SER A 2 7.56 0.78 -9.60
N ASP A 3 7.52 0.51 -10.91
CA ASP A 3 6.48 -0.31 -11.52
C ASP A 3 6.42 -1.69 -10.85
N GLY A 4 5.22 -2.12 -10.45
CA GLY A 4 5.02 -3.33 -9.66
C GLY A 4 5.16 -3.21 -8.14
N ASP A 5 5.55 -2.06 -7.57
CA ASP A 5 5.55 -1.86 -6.11
C ASP A 5 4.13 -2.02 -5.53
N VAL A 6 4.00 -2.53 -4.30
CA VAL A 6 2.68 -2.62 -3.65
C VAL A 6 2.44 -1.38 -2.82
N ILE A 7 1.29 -0.74 -3.02
CA ILE A 7 0.91 0.50 -2.34
C ILE A 7 -0.37 0.24 -1.55
N THR A 8 -0.30 0.44 -0.23
CA THR A 8 -1.47 0.50 0.65
C THR A 8 -1.75 1.96 0.99
N TYR A 9 -2.97 2.43 0.77
CA TYR A 9 -3.36 3.82 1.02
C TYR A 9 -4.77 3.88 1.62
N ASN A 10 -5.05 4.93 2.37
CA ASN A 10 -6.40 5.22 2.87
C ASN A 10 -7.09 6.22 1.94
N GLU A 11 -8.29 5.87 1.47
CA GLU A 11 -9.16 6.75 0.69
C GLU A 11 -10.54 6.72 1.35
N ASP A 12 -11.02 7.88 1.81
CA ASP A 12 -12.32 8.05 2.49
C ASP A 12 -12.54 7.11 3.69
N GLY A 13 -11.49 6.88 4.49
CA GLY A 13 -11.54 5.97 5.64
C GLY A 13 -11.42 4.50 5.26
N VAL A 14 -11.31 4.18 3.97
CA VAL A 14 -11.19 2.82 3.46
C VAL A 14 -9.75 2.53 3.03
N TRP A 15 -9.19 1.44 3.55
CA TRP A 15 -7.85 1.00 3.20
C TRP A 15 -7.86 0.20 1.91
N LYS A 16 -7.10 0.67 0.93
CA LYS A 16 -6.96 0.05 -0.39
C LYS A 16 -5.53 -0.40 -0.58
N THR A 17 -5.34 -1.55 -1.22
CA THR A 17 -4.02 -2.02 -1.64
C THR A 17 -4.01 -2.23 -3.13
N ARG A 18 -3.05 -1.63 -3.84
CA ARG A 18 -2.85 -1.78 -5.29
C ARG A 18 -1.40 -2.15 -5.60
N VAL A 19 -1.19 -2.71 -6.77
CA VAL A 19 0.15 -2.88 -7.37
C VAL A 19 0.35 -1.73 -8.34
N GLU A 20 1.45 -0.99 -8.22
CA GLU A 20 1.88 0.07 -9.14
C GLU A 20 1.97 -0.49 -10.57
N GLY A 21 1.56 0.29 -11.57
CA GLY A 21 1.34 -0.21 -12.95
C GLY A 21 0.03 -0.96 -13.20
N ASN A 22 -0.68 -1.39 -12.16
CA ASN A 22 -2.02 -1.98 -12.30
C ASN A 22 -3.08 -1.03 -11.70
N SER A 23 -3.97 -0.54 -12.56
CA SER A 23 -4.99 0.43 -12.19
C SER A 23 -6.13 -0.15 -11.32
N ARG A 24 -6.19 -1.47 -11.10
CA ARG A 24 -7.15 -2.10 -10.18
C ARG A 24 -6.57 -2.35 -8.79
N ALA A 25 -7.26 -1.84 -7.76
CA ALA A 25 -7.00 -2.23 -6.37
C ALA A 25 -7.18 -3.75 -6.22
N SER A 26 -6.21 -4.40 -5.58
CA SER A 26 -6.20 -5.84 -5.35
C SER A 26 -6.96 -6.23 -4.08
N ARG A 27 -7.14 -5.28 -3.13
CA ARG A 27 -7.96 -5.46 -1.93
C ARG A 27 -8.48 -4.12 -1.40
N ILE A 28 -9.68 -4.15 -0.82
CA ILE A 28 -10.32 -3.07 -0.07
C ILE A 28 -10.65 -3.61 1.33
N SER A 29 -10.34 -2.86 2.39
CA SER A 29 -10.55 -3.22 3.80
C SER A 29 -10.94 -1.99 4.61
N ALA A 30 -11.78 -2.15 5.63
CA ALA A 30 -12.03 -1.09 6.61
C ALA A 30 -10.89 -0.98 7.65
N ASP A 31 -10.16 -2.07 7.88
CA ASP A 31 -9.03 -2.11 8.82
C ASP A 31 -7.68 -1.94 8.10
N ARG A 32 -6.85 -1.08 8.68
CA ARG A 32 -5.46 -0.80 8.28
C ARG A 32 -4.59 -2.04 8.41
N GLY A 33 -4.71 -2.77 9.53
CA GLY A 33 -3.88 -3.93 9.82
C GLY A 33 -4.01 -4.98 8.72
N ASP A 34 -5.26 -5.28 8.38
CA ASP A 34 -5.65 -6.18 7.31
C ASP A 34 -5.12 -5.78 5.92
N ALA A 35 -5.20 -4.50 5.56
CA ALA A 35 -4.71 -4.00 4.29
C ALA A 35 -3.18 -4.06 4.20
N VAL A 36 -2.49 -3.69 5.29
CA VAL A 36 -1.03 -3.71 5.39
C VAL A 36 -0.49 -5.14 5.38
N ALA A 37 -1.12 -6.07 6.11
CA ALA A 37 -0.74 -7.48 6.12
C ALA A 37 -0.86 -8.10 4.73
N PHE A 38 -1.95 -7.80 4.03
CA PHE A 38 -2.15 -8.22 2.65
C PHE A 38 -1.08 -7.62 1.71
N GLY A 39 -0.84 -6.31 1.78
CA GLY A 39 0.15 -5.64 0.94
C GLY A 39 1.57 -6.17 1.15
N ARG A 40 1.96 -6.43 2.40
CA ARG A 40 3.26 -7.03 2.74
C ARG A 40 3.39 -8.45 2.19
N ARG A 41 2.31 -9.24 2.22
CA ARG A 41 2.29 -10.58 1.61
C ARG A 41 2.51 -10.51 0.10
N VAL A 42 1.74 -9.68 -0.60
CA VAL A 42 1.84 -9.53 -2.07
C VAL A 42 3.22 -9.01 -2.47
N ALA A 43 3.78 -8.06 -1.72
CA ALA A 43 5.11 -7.53 -1.98
C ALA A 43 6.21 -8.61 -1.85
N ARG A 44 6.11 -9.45 -0.81
CA ARG A 44 7.01 -10.60 -0.62
C ARG A 44 6.89 -11.63 -1.74
N GLU A 45 5.67 -11.98 -2.15
CA GLU A 45 5.41 -12.93 -3.23
C GLU A 45 5.98 -12.44 -4.57
N ARG A 46 6.00 -11.12 -4.80
CA ARG A 46 6.50 -10.49 -6.03
C ARG A 46 7.96 -10.05 -5.95
N GLY A 47 8.58 -10.07 -4.77
CA GLY A 47 9.94 -9.56 -4.56
C GLY A 47 10.08 -8.04 -4.73
N VAL A 48 9.00 -7.28 -4.47
CA VAL A 48 8.92 -5.82 -4.65
C VAL A 48 8.77 -5.11 -3.29
N ARG A 49 8.80 -3.78 -3.28
CA ARG A 49 8.60 -3.02 -2.04
C ARG A 49 7.12 -2.90 -1.69
N HIS A 50 6.85 -2.73 -0.40
CA HIS A 50 5.53 -2.36 0.11
C HIS A 50 5.60 -0.97 0.71
N ILE A 51 4.74 -0.07 0.25
CA ILE A 51 4.68 1.33 0.69
C ILE A 51 3.29 1.57 1.27
N VAL A 52 3.25 2.18 2.45
CA VAL A 52 1.99 2.55 3.13
C VAL A 52 1.88 4.07 3.14
N LEU A 53 0.91 4.60 2.39
CA LEU A 53 0.57 6.01 2.35
C LEU A 53 -0.56 6.26 3.36
N ASP A 54 -0.17 6.73 4.53
CA ASP A 54 -1.10 7.09 5.60
C ASP A 54 -1.12 8.62 5.74
N PRO A 55 -2.18 9.32 5.33
CA PRO A 55 -2.21 10.79 5.43
C PRO A 55 -2.14 11.29 6.88
N ALA A 56 -2.42 10.43 7.88
CA ALA A 56 -2.31 10.78 9.30
C ALA A 56 -0.89 10.59 9.86
N LYS A 57 0.03 9.98 9.11
CA LYS A 57 1.45 9.92 9.46
C LYS A 57 2.30 10.40 8.30
N PRO A 58 2.88 11.62 8.35
CA PRO A 58 3.88 12.01 7.37
C PRO A 58 4.98 10.95 7.37
N ASN A 59 5.28 10.41 6.20
CA ASN A 59 6.34 9.43 6.03
C ASN A 59 7.67 10.10 6.45
N PRO A 60 8.43 9.56 7.42
CA PRO A 60 9.67 10.21 7.86
C PRO A 60 10.73 10.26 6.76
N ASP A 61 10.57 9.47 5.70
CA ASP A 61 11.50 9.38 4.57
C ASP A 61 11.15 10.34 3.40
N SER A 62 10.25 11.30 3.60
CA SER A 62 9.87 12.27 2.55
C SER A 62 10.65 13.60 2.59
N ASP A 63 11.56 13.78 3.55
CA ASP A 63 12.54 14.87 3.59
C ASP A 63 13.92 14.31 3.96
N SER A 64 14.73 13.92 2.96
CA SER A 64 16.20 13.80 3.03
C SER A 64 16.80 13.65 1.63
#